data_AF-A0A7V9GNM6-F1
#
_entry.id   AF-A0A7V9GNM6-F1
#
_cell.length_a   1.000
_cell.length_b   1.000
_cell.length_c   1.000
_cell.angle_alpha   90.00
_cell.angle_beta   90.00
_cell.angle_gamma   90.00
#
_symmetry.space_group_name_H-M   'P 1'
#
loop_
_entity.id
_entity.type
_entity.pdbx_description
1 polymer ?
#
loop_
_entity_poly.entity_id
_entity_poly.type
_entity_poly.pdbx_seq_one_letter_code
_entity_poly.pdbx_strand_id
1 'polypeptide(L)'
;MTKKLFGLCLLFSFTTVLYSQKTTHQFRVRTVTAGITLNSLADTITFHAAIEFLNKARQAYIAKGYEVQTIRISTQNLYKYLNQNSYNDALPFLVRLDKIAQQNNISLSIGQILPPDKYQEGIGEWAEKLVHTTSNISFSLPISSHAIGIHFNSIKASSEIITAISKSNGGEACFRFTASANCPAGIPFFPAAFHEGINSFAIGLESANLITEAFKQDNNPASARQTLKLFLEKNLLPIQDIAENISKTLNWQYDGIDASPAPGLDASIGQAIETYSKQPFGSPSTLSTCALITDVLKIWILKNVVTQV
;
A
#
# COMPACT_ATOMS: atom_id res chain seq x y z
N MET A 1 -62.67 -20.11 28.52
CA MET A 1 -61.51 -20.99 28.84
C MET A 1 -60.35 -20.61 27.95
N THR A 2 -59.39 -19.92 28.56
CA THR A 2 -58.14 -19.41 28.01
C THR A 2 -57.11 -20.54 27.87
N LYS A 3 -56.38 -20.60 26.74
CA LYS A 3 -55.09 -21.30 26.68
C LYS A 3 -54.02 -20.42 26.04
N LYS A 4 -52.94 -20.31 26.81
CA LYS A 4 -51.69 -19.57 26.62
C LYS A 4 -51.00 -19.94 25.31
N LEU A 5 -50.36 -18.97 24.66
CA LEU A 5 -49.18 -19.22 23.83
C LEU A 5 -48.02 -18.39 24.38
N PHE A 6 -46.95 -19.11 24.68
CA PHE A 6 -45.74 -18.67 25.38
C PHE A 6 -44.85 -17.85 24.44
N GLY A 7 -44.33 -16.73 24.93
CA GLY A 7 -43.28 -15.98 24.26
C GLY A 7 -41.90 -16.63 24.43
N LEU A 8 -41.04 -16.42 23.43
CA LEU A 8 -39.59 -16.59 23.56
C LEU A 8 -38.90 -15.49 22.74
N CYS A 9 -38.67 -14.34 23.38
CA CYS A 9 -37.74 -13.32 22.86
C CYS A 9 -36.32 -13.77 23.21
N LEU A 10 -35.57 -14.27 22.21
CA LEU A 10 -34.12 -14.39 22.33
C LEU A 10 -33.50 -12.99 22.17
N LEU A 11 -33.08 -12.40 23.28
CA LEU A 11 -32.15 -11.28 23.31
C LEU A 11 -30.75 -11.83 23.01
N PHE A 12 -30.25 -11.62 21.79
CA PHE A 12 -28.83 -11.77 21.49
C PHE A 12 -28.08 -10.54 22.01
N SER A 13 -27.44 -10.68 23.16
CA SER A 13 -26.48 -9.72 23.67
C SER A 13 -25.21 -9.76 22.81
N PHE A 14 -25.14 -8.95 21.76
CA PHE A 14 -23.87 -8.66 21.09
C PHE A 14 -23.06 -7.73 22.00
N THR A 15 -22.19 -8.29 22.83
CA THR A 15 -21.12 -7.52 23.46
C THR A 15 -20.00 -7.34 22.45
N THR A 16 -20.13 -6.33 21.59
CA THR A 16 -18.99 -5.79 20.84
C THR A 16 -18.10 -5.03 21.82
N VAL A 17 -17.13 -5.72 22.41
CA VAL A 17 -15.98 -5.05 23.01
C VAL A 17 -15.11 -4.56 21.86
N LEU A 18 -15.49 -3.43 21.27
CA LEU A 18 -14.58 -2.60 20.51
C LEU A 18 -13.62 -2.00 21.53
N TYR A 19 -12.47 -2.64 21.71
CA TYR A 19 -11.34 -2.01 22.39
C TYR A 19 -10.84 -0.89 21.47
N SER A 20 -11.50 0.26 21.52
CA SER A 20 -10.98 1.49 20.93
C SER A 20 -9.72 1.83 21.74
N GLN A 21 -8.56 1.42 21.22
CA GLN A 21 -7.30 1.98 21.69
C GLN A 21 -7.39 3.49 21.48
N LYS A 22 -7.29 4.24 22.57
CA LYS A 22 -7.20 5.70 22.53
C LYS A 22 -5.94 6.04 21.74
N THR A 23 -6.10 6.44 20.48
CA THR A 23 -4.98 6.80 19.61
C THR A 23 -4.30 8.03 20.20
N THR A 24 -3.02 7.91 20.54
CA THR A 24 -2.25 9.02 21.12
C THR A 24 -1.77 10.00 20.05
N HIS A 25 -1.77 9.58 18.78
CA HIS A 25 -1.25 10.33 17.65
C HIS A 25 -2.37 10.67 16.66
N GLN A 26 -2.27 11.85 16.03
CA GLN A 26 -3.28 12.39 15.09
C GLN A 26 -3.20 11.77 13.68
N PHE A 27 -2.37 10.73 13.51
CA PHE A 27 -2.16 10.01 12.26
C PHE A 27 -1.80 8.56 12.56
N ARG A 28 -1.84 7.73 11.52
CA ARG A 28 -1.62 6.29 11.61
C ARG A 28 -0.58 5.80 10.62
N VAL A 29 0.05 4.70 10.99
CA VAL A 29 0.84 3.90 10.06
C VAL A 29 -0.16 3.13 9.19
N ARG A 30 -0.33 3.59 7.95
CA ARG A 30 -1.22 2.94 6.98
C ARG A 30 -0.77 1.50 6.72
N THR A 31 0.53 1.32 6.56
CA THR A 31 1.11 0.01 6.31
C THR A 31 2.56 -0.10 6.77
N VAL A 32 2.94 -1.29 7.22
CA VAL A 32 4.32 -1.77 7.14
C VAL A 32 4.38 -2.79 6.02
N THR A 33 5.21 -2.54 5.00
CA THR A 33 5.33 -3.42 3.84
C THR A 33 6.69 -4.08 3.84
N ALA A 34 6.72 -5.42 3.85
CA ALA A 34 7.92 -6.22 3.71
C ALA A 34 8.15 -6.57 2.23
N GLY A 35 9.33 -6.24 1.72
CA GLY A 35 9.83 -6.67 0.42
C GLY A 35 10.64 -7.96 0.58
N ILE A 36 10.27 -9.01 -0.17
CA ILE A 36 10.95 -10.30 -0.14
C ILE A 36 11.33 -10.82 -1.52
N THR A 37 12.42 -11.56 -1.58
CA THR A 37 12.84 -12.30 -2.77
C THR A 37 12.60 -13.79 -2.55
N LEU A 38 11.59 -14.35 -3.22
CA LEU A 38 11.29 -15.78 -3.17
C LEU A 38 12.26 -16.59 -4.02
N ASN A 39 12.73 -17.73 -3.54
CA ASN A 39 13.60 -18.63 -4.33
C ASN A 39 12.83 -19.38 -5.43
N SER A 40 11.53 -19.59 -5.23
CA SER A 40 10.62 -20.21 -6.19
C SER A 40 9.18 -19.93 -5.80
N LEU A 41 8.23 -20.25 -6.69
CA LEU A 41 6.79 -20.25 -6.39
C LEU A 41 6.40 -21.09 -5.16
N ALA A 42 7.20 -22.09 -4.80
CA ALA A 42 6.93 -22.98 -3.66
C ALA A 42 7.56 -22.51 -2.34
N ASP A 43 8.30 -21.39 -2.34
CA ASP A 43 9.05 -20.90 -1.18
C ASP A 43 8.14 -20.26 -0.12
N THR A 44 7.48 -21.10 0.68
CA THR A 44 6.69 -20.64 1.81
C THR A 44 7.54 -20.28 3.03
N ILE A 45 8.81 -20.71 3.08
CA ILE A 45 9.71 -20.46 4.22
C ILE A 45 10.02 -18.96 4.29
N THR A 46 10.47 -18.38 3.17
CA THR A 46 10.72 -16.94 3.07
C THR A 46 9.44 -16.14 3.34
N PHE A 47 8.31 -16.62 2.83
CA PHE A 47 7.01 -15.99 3.06
C PHE A 47 6.65 -15.95 4.56
N HIS A 48 6.76 -17.07 5.28
CA HIS A 48 6.48 -17.11 6.73
C HIS A 48 7.45 -16.26 7.54
N ALA A 49 8.74 -16.22 7.18
CA ALA A 49 9.71 -15.33 7.83
C ALA A 49 9.32 -13.84 7.70
N ALA A 50 8.74 -13.44 6.56
CA ALA A 50 8.21 -12.10 6.36
C ALA A 50 7.01 -11.80 7.29
N ILE A 51 6.12 -12.78 7.47
CA ILE A 51 4.97 -12.66 8.39
C ILE A 51 5.45 -12.44 9.82
N GLU A 52 6.42 -13.22 10.28
CA GLU A 52 7.01 -13.07 11.62
C GLU A 52 7.65 -11.70 11.80
N PHE A 53 8.42 -11.24 10.80
CA PHE A 53 9.01 -9.91 10.78
C PHE A 53 7.94 -8.81 10.88
N LEU A 54 6.92 -8.85 10.02
CA LEU A 54 5.83 -7.85 9.99
C LEU A 54 5.09 -7.78 11.31
N ASN A 55 4.86 -8.92 11.96
CA ASN A 55 4.24 -8.96 13.28
C ASN A 55 5.09 -8.25 14.34
N LYS A 56 6.40 -8.49 14.36
CA LYS A 56 7.33 -7.80 15.28
C LYS A 56 7.41 -6.31 14.98
N ALA A 57 7.51 -5.93 13.71
CA ALA A 57 7.56 -4.53 13.28
C ALA A 57 6.27 -3.78 13.67
N ARG A 58 5.10 -4.37 13.44
CA ARG A 58 3.81 -3.83 13.87
C ARG A 58 3.77 -3.59 15.39
N GLN A 59 4.23 -4.56 16.18
CA GLN A 59 4.24 -4.42 17.64
C GLN A 59 5.16 -3.30 18.12
N ALA A 60 6.29 -3.06 17.43
CA ALA A 60 7.19 -1.95 17.78
C ALA A 60 6.52 -0.57 17.63
N TYR A 61 5.66 -0.39 16.61
CA TYR A 61 4.86 0.84 16.46
C TYR A 61 3.73 0.95 17.48
N ILE A 62 2.99 -0.14 17.73
CA ILE A 62 1.91 -0.18 18.72
C ILE A 62 2.44 0.14 20.12
N ALA A 63 3.60 -0.40 20.48
CA ALA A 63 4.26 -0.11 21.76
C ALA A 63 4.64 1.36 21.96
N LYS A 64 4.67 2.16 20.87
CA LYS A 64 4.89 3.61 20.87
C LYS A 64 3.60 4.43 20.70
N GLY A 65 2.44 3.77 20.76
CA GLY A 65 1.11 4.38 20.71
C GLY A 65 0.56 4.63 19.31
N TYR A 66 1.23 4.16 18.26
CA TYR A 66 0.74 4.30 16.89
C TYR A 66 -0.26 3.20 16.55
N GLU A 67 -1.34 3.59 15.86
CA GLU A 67 -2.18 2.64 15.13
C GLU A 67 -1.43 2.15 13.88
N VAL A 68 -1.47 0.85 13.63
CA VAL A 68 -0.99 0.23 12.38
C VAL A 68 -2.17 -0.47 11.72
N GLN A 69 -2.62 0.06 10.57
CA GLN A 69 -3.85 -0.43 9.93
C GLN A 69 -3.65 -1.75 9.22
N THR A 70 -2.59 -1.85 8.42
CA THR A 70 -2.33 -3.03 7.59
C THR A 70 -0.86 -3.42 7.66
N ILE A 71 -0.59 -4.68 7.33
CA ILE A 71 0.75 -5.17 7.03
C ILE A 71 0.69 -5.83 5.66
N ARG A 72 1.76 -5.68 4.88
CA ARG A 72 1.77 -6.07 3.47
C ARG A 72 3.06 -6.79 3.10
N ILE A 73 2.98 -7.67 2.11
CA ILE A 73 4.15 -8.29 1.49
C ILE A 73 4.18 -7.91 0.02
N SER A 74 5.32 -7.45 -0.48
CA SER A 74 5.63 -7.38 -1.91
C SER A 74 6.73 -8.39 -2.24
N THR A 75 6.50 -9.24 -3.24
CA THR A 75 7.57 -10.09 -3.79
C THR A 75 8.37 -9.33 -4.83
N GLN A 76 9.44 -9.92 -5.34
CA GLN A 76 10.01 -9.52 -6.62
C GLN A 76 8.99 -9.67 -7.76
N ASN A 77 9.31 -9.21 -8.97
CA ASN A 77 8.39 -9.34 -10.12
C ASN A 77 8.12 -10.81 -10.46
N LEU A 78 6.85 -11.19 -10.67
CA LEU A 78 6.41 -12.56 -10.94
C LEU A 78 7.26 -13.25 -12.00
N TYR A 79 7.50 -12.58 -13.13
CA TYR A 79 8.29 -13.12 -14.24
C TYR A 79 9.74 -13.50 -13.88
N LYS A 80 10.27 -13.04 -12.73
CA LYS A 80 11.62 -13.37 -12.25
C LYS A 80 11.69 -14.66 -11.43
N TYR A 81 10.57 -15.23 -10.97
CA TYR A 81 10.55 -16.44 -10.14
C TYR A 81 9.53 -17.50 -10.56
N LEU A 82 8.99 -17.39 -11.78
CA LEU A 82 8.25 -18.48 -12.43
C LEU A 82 9.12 -19.74 -12.63
N ASN A 83 10.45 -19.58 -12.71
CA ASN A 83 11.40 -20.64 -13.06
C ASN A 83 11.01 -21.26 -14.42
N GLN A 84 10.73 -22.57 -14.46
CA GLN A 84 10.31 -23.28 -15.67
C GLN A 84 8.78 -23.36 -15.83
N ASN A 85 8.02 -22.79 -14.89
CA ASN A 85 6.56 -22.86 -14.91
C ASN A 85 5.96 -21.85 -15.89
N SER A 86 4.88 -22.24 -16.56
CA SER A 86 4.02 -21.24 -17.23
C SER A 86 3.23 -20.43 -16.20
N TYR A 87 2.60 -19.35 -16.65
CA TYR A 87 1.70 -18.55 -15.80
C TYR A 87 0.51 -19.38 -15.27
N ASN A 88 0.01 -20.35 -16.04
CA ASN A 88 -1.07 -21.22 -15.58
C ASN A 88 -0.57 -22.23 -14.54
N ASP A 89 0.65 -22.76 -14.72
CA ASP A 89 1.27 -23.68 -13.75
C ASP A 89 1.60 -22.96 -12.42
N ALA A 90 1.76 -21.63 -12.46
CA ALA A 90 1.96 -20.81 -11.26
C ALA A 90 0.69 -20.61 -10.43
N LEU A 91 -0.52 -20.70 -11.01
CA LEU A 91 -1.77 -20.38 -10.33
C LEU A 91 -1.98 -21.17 -9.03
N PRO A 92 -1.78 -22.50 -8.97
CA PRO A 92 -1.92 -23.25 -7.72
C PRO A 92 -0.99 -22.76 -6.59
N PHE A 93 0.22 -22.33 -6.94
CA PHE A 93 1.16 -21.77 -5.98
C PHE A 93 0.73 -20.38 -5.49
N LEU A 94 0.27 -19.53 -6.39
CA LEU A 94 -0.28 -18.21 -6.05
C LEU A 94 -1.51 -18.33 -5.14
N VAL A 95 -2.40 -19.29 -5.41
CA VAL A 95 -3.55 -19.61 -4.53
C VAL A 95 -3.08 -20.04 -3.15
N ARG A 96 -1.99 -20.81 -3.05
CA ARG A 96 -1.41 -21.19 -1.75
C ARG A 96 -0.86 -19.98 -1.00
N LEU A 97 -0.12 -19.08 -1.65
CA LEU A 97 0.39 -17.86 -1.04
C LEU A 97 -0.75 -16.92 -0.61
N ASP A 98 -1.78 -16.78 -1.44
CA ASP A 98 -3.00 -16.00 -1.13
C ASP A 98 -3.70 -16.52 0.13
N LYS A 99 -3.86 -17.84 0.27
CA LYS A 99 -4.43 -18.46 1.48
C LYS A 99 -3.59 -18.17 2.73
N ILE A 100 -2.26 -18.30 2.63
CA ILE A 100 -1.37 -18.00 3.75
C ILE A 100 -1.47 -16.51 4.13
N ALA A 101 -1.49 -15.61 3.14
CA ALA A 101 -1.63 -14.18 3.36
C ALA A 101 -2.97 -13.82 4.05
N GLN A 102 -4.08 -14.39 3.59
CA GLN A 102 -5.41 -14.20 4.19
C GLN A 102 -5.47 -14.67 5.64
N GLN A 103 -4.96 -15.86 5.93
CA GLN A 103 -4.91 -16.41 7.30
C GLN A 103 -4.16 -15.50 8.28
N ASN A 104 -3.26 -14.64 7.75
CA ASN A 104 -2.45 -13.72 8.54
C ASN A 104 -2.85 -12.25 8.35
N ASN A 105 -3.98 -11.95 7.68
CA ASN A 105 -4.47 -10.60 7.37
C ASN A 105 -3.42 -9.70 6.69
N ILE A 106 -2.68 -10.27 5.74
CA ILE A 106 -1.64 -9.57 4.98
C ILE A 106 -2.13 -9.33 3.57
N SER A 107 -2.00 -8.12 3.03
CA SER A 107 -2.17 -7.90 1.58
C SER A 107 -0.89 -8.25 0.82
N LEU A 108 -1.04 -8.96 -0.31
CA LEU A 108 0.09 -9.49 -1.06
C LEU A 108 0.18 -8.83 -2.44
N SER A 109 1.34 -8.26 -2.79
CA SER A 109 1.67 -7.91 -4.17
C SER A 109 2.68 -8.90 -4.73
N ILE A 110 2.40 -9.44 -5.92
CA ILE A 110 3.34 -10.31 -6.65
C ILE A 110 4.21 -9.54 -7.66
N GLY A 111 4.15 -8.20 -7.59
CA GLY A 111 4.89 -7.29 -8.44
C GLY A 111 4.41 -7.29 -9.90
N GLN A 112 5.34 -6.95 -10.79
CA GLN A 112 5.04 -6.87 -12.22
C GLN A 112 4.91 -8.26 -12.81
N ILE A 113 3.86 -8.48 -13.61
CA ILE A 113 3.57 -9.82 -14.15
C ILE A 113 4.33 -10.14 -15.43
N LEU A 114 4.70 -9.15 -16.25
CA LEU A 114 5.50 -9.33 -17.47
C LEU A 114 6.79 -8.51 -17.40
N PRO A 115 7.87 -8.93 -18.09
CA PRO A 115 9.04 -8.08 -18.27
C PRO A 115 8.68 -6.74 -18.93
N PRO A 116 9.48 -5.67 -18.71
CA PRO A 116 9.22 -4.36 -19.30
C PRO A 116 9.03 -4.40 -20.82
N ASP A 117 7.99 -3.73 -21.30
CA ASP A 117 7.60 -3.63 -22.72
C ASP A 117 7.45 -4.97 -23.46
N LYS A 118 7.04 -6.02 -22.74
CA LYS A 118 6.65 -7.29 -23.33
C LYS A 118 5.15 -7.47 -23.34
N TYR A 119 4.69 -8.22 -24.34
CA TYR A 119 3.31 -8.63 -24.50
C TYR A 119 3.23 -10.15 -24.46
N GLN A 120 2.17 -10.67 -23.86
CA GLN A 120 1.84 -12.08 -23.85
C GLN A 120 0.38 -12.24 -24.25
N GLU A 121 0.13 -13.07 -25.25
CA GLU A 121 -1.23 -13.43 -25.64
C GLU A 121 -1.92 -14.18 -24.49
N GLY A 122 -3.19 -13.89 -24.24
CA GLY A 122 -3.96 -14.51 -23.17
C GLY A 122 -3.74 -13.91 -21.78
N ILE A 123 -3.04 -12.76 -21.67
CA ILE A 123 -2.71 -12.16 -20.37
C ILE A 123 -3.95 -11.63 -19.63
N GLY A 124 -4.95 -11.13 -20.36
CA GLY A 124 -6.22 -10.69 -19.78
C GLY A 124 -6.99 -11.86 -19.15
N GLU A 125 -7.11 -12.97 -19.88
CA GLU A 125 -7.77 -14.19 -19.43
C GLU A 125 -7.03 -14.82 -18.24
N TRP A 126 -5.69 -14.77 -18.23
CA TRP A 126 -4.91 -15.22 -17.08
C TRP A 126 -5.16 -14.33 -15.86
N ALA A 127 -5.19 -13.00 -16.02
CA ALA A 127 -5.46 -12.07 -14.93
C ALA A 127 -6.88 -12.25 -14.37
N GLU A 128 -7.87 -12.47 -15.22
CA GLU A 128 -9.24 -12.84 -14.83
C GLU A 128 -9.26 -14.12 -13.98
N LYS A 129 -8.58 -15.18 -14.42
CA LYS A 129 -8.45 -16.42 -13.63
C LYS A 129 -7.78 -16.19 -12.28
N LEU A 130 -6.71 -15.39 -12.25
CA LEU A 130 -6.03 -15.05 -11.00
C LEU A 130 -7.00 -14.36 -10.04
N VAL A 131 -7.71 -13.32 -10.48
CA VAL A 131 -8.61 -12.57 -9.58
C VAL A 131 -9.83 -13.36 -9.13
N HIS A 132 -10.26 -14.37 -9.90
CA HIS A 132 -11.34 -15.27 -9.49
C HIS A 132 -10.91 -16.37 -8.52
N THR A 133 -9.67 -16.84 -8.63
CA THR A 133 -9.16 -17.97 -7.81
C THR A 133 -8.49 -17.53 -6.51
N THR A 134 -8.24 -16.22 -6.36
CA THR A 134 -7.59 -15.62 -5.19
C THR A 134 -8.37 -14.39 -4.75
N SER A 135 -8.21 -13.92 -3.50
CA SER A 135 -8.97 -12.74 -3.03
C SER A 135 -8.12 -11.53 -2.66
N ASN A 136 -6.80 -11.69 -2.50
CA ASN A 136 -5.96 -10.68 -1.85
C ASN A 136 -4.61 -10.45 -2.55
N ILE A 137 -4.41 -11.02 -3.75
CA ILE A 137 -3.24 -10.76 -4.58
C ILE A 137 -3.42 -9.51 -5.44
N SER A 138 -2.52 -8.56 -5.28
CA SER A 138 -2.28 -7.41 -6.14
C SER A 138 -1.15 -7.68 -7.14
N PHE A 139 -1.21 -7.04 -8.30
CA PHE A 139 -0.24 -7.20 -9.37
C PHE A 139 -0.20 -5.97 -10.30
N SER A 140 0.84 -5.81 -11.10
CA SER A 140 1.00 -4.61 -11.93
C SER A 140 1.69 -4.86 -13.27
N LEU A 141 1.69 -3.83 -14.12
CA LEU A 141 2.56 -3.73 -15.30
C LEU A 141 3.17 -2.33 -15.42
N PRO A 142 4.47 -2.21 -15.73
CA PRO A 142 5.08 -0.91 -16.00
C PRO A 142 4.74 -0.46 -17.43
N ILE A 143 4.08 0.69 -17.57
CA ILE A 143 3.76 1.32 -18.87
C ILE A 143 4.80 2.35 -19.32
N SER A 144 5.77 2.66 -18.46
CA SER A 144 6.93 3.47 -18.82
C SER A 144 8.13 3.17 -17.93
N SER A 145 9.30 3.57 -18.42
CA SER A 145 10.53 3.68 -17.64
C SER A 145 11.36 4.86 -18.13
N HIS A 146 12.26 5.37 -17.28
CA HIS A 146 13.24 6.38 -17.71
C HIS A 146 14.19 5.85 -18.79
N ALA A 147 14.49 4.55 -18.80
CA ALA A 147 15.44 3.94 -19.73
C ALA A 147 14.85 3.72 -21.14
N ILE A 148 13.60 3.30 -21.24
CA ILE A 148 12.97 2.89 -22.51
C ILE A 148 11.93 3.92 -22.98
N GLY A 149 11.45 4.79 -22.09
CA GLY A 149 10.34 5.70 -22.37
C GLY A 149 9.00 4.96 -22.25
N ILE A 150 8.16 5.06 -23.27
CA ILE A 150 6.80 4.49 -23.27
C ILE A 150 6.85 3.01 -23.63
N HIS A 151 6.19 2.16 -22.84
CA HIS A 151 6.09 0.71 -23.10
C HIS A 151 4.77 0.39 -23.81
N PHE A 152 4.73 0.49 -25.14
CA PHE A 152 3.51 0.26 -25.93
C PHE A 152 2.95 -1.16 -25.77
N ASN A 153 3.81 -2.17 -25.66
CA ASN A 153 3.36 -3.55 -25.45
C ASN A 153 2.73 -3.74 -24.07
N SER A 154 3.33 -3.14 -23.03
CA SER A 154 2.76 -3.16 -21.68
C SER A 154 1.45 -2.39 -21.60
N ILE A 155 1.30 -1.28 -22.33
CA ILE A 155 0.04 -0.52 -22.40
C ILE A 155 -1.06 -1.39 -23.01
N LYS A 156 -0.76 -2.07 -24.12
CA LYS A 156 -1.71 -3.02 -24.74
C LYS A 156 -2.09 -4.15 -23.77
N ALA A 157 -1.11 -4.80 -23.14
CA ALA A 157 -1.37 -5.85 -22.16
C ALA A 157 -2.20 -5.33 -20.97
N SER A 158 -1.91 -4.12 -20.50
CA SER A 158 -2.65 -3.50 -19.39
C SER A 158 -4.10 -3.21 -19.75
N SER A 159 -4.37 -2.76 -20.98
CA SER A 159 -5.75 -2.50 -21.41
C SER A 159 -6.56 -3.79 -21.52
N GLU A 160 -5.95 -4.88 -21.99
CA GLU A 160 -6.57 -6.21 -22.01
C GLU A 160 -6.88 -6.72 -20.61
N ILE A 161 -5.92 -6.60 -19.67
CA ILE A 161 -6.12 -6.97 -18.26
C ILE A 161 -7.26 -6.18 -17.63
N ILE A 162 -7.25 -4.84 -17.76
CA ILE A 162 -8.30 -3.96 -17.21
C ILE A 162 -9.66 -4.34 -17.80
N THR A 163 -9.73 -4.56 -19.11
CA THR A 163 -10.97 -4.96 -19.79
C THR A 163 -11.48 -6.32 -19.30
N ALA A 164 -10.58 -7.28 -19.05
CA ALA A 164 -10.96 -8.59 -18.53
C ALA A 164 -11.47 -8.50 -17.08
N ILE A 165 -10.68 -7.92 -16.16
CA ILE A 165 -11.01 -7.91 -14.73
C ILE A 165 -12.20 -7.00 -14.39
N SER A 166 -12.47 -5.96 -15.19
CA SER A 166 -13.63 -5.06 -15.01
C SER A 166 -14.98 -5.76 -15.16
N LYS A 167 -15.02 -6.95 -15.76
CA LYS A 167 -16.22 -7.78 -15.89
C LYS A 167 -16.52 -8.62 -14.64
N SER A 168 -15.62 -8.62 -13.65
CA SER A 168 -15.85 -9.30 -12.38
C SER A 168 -17.00 -8.66 -11.59
N ASN A 169 -17.76 -9.50 -10.87
CA ASN A 169 -18.86 -9.02 -10.02
C ASN A 169 -18.34 -8.11 -8.89
N GLY A 170 -19.02 -6.99 -8.67
CA GLY A 170 -18.73 -6.04 -7.58
C GLY A 170 -17.59 -5.04 -7.90
N GLY A 171 -16.76 -5.31 -8.90
CA GLY A 171 -15.70 -4.41 -9.36
C GLY A 171 -14.46 -4.37 -8.46
N GLU A 172 -14.44 -5.10 -7.34
CA GLU A 172 -13.30 -5.12 -6.41
C GLU A 172 -12.02 -5.64 -7.05
N ALA A 173 -12.11 -6.49 -8.08
CA ALA A 173 -10.94 -6.99 -8.80
C ALA A 173 -10.14 -5.86 -9.48
N CYS A 174 -10.79 -4.75 -9.85
CA CYS A 174 -10.12 -3.59 -10.43
C CYS A 174 -9.13 -2.95 -9.45
N PHE A 175 -9.31 -3.10 -8.13
CA PHE A 175 -8.36 -2.59 -7.13
C PHE A 175 -7.10 -3.46 -7.00
N ARG A 176 -7.08 -4.63 -7.67
CA ARG A 176 -5.98 -5.59 -7.57
C ARG A 176 -4.94 -5.43 -8.67
N PHE A 177 -5.22 -4.63 -9.70
CA PHE A 177 -4.30 -4.37 -10.80
C PHE A 177 -4.00 -2.88 -10.97
N THR A 178 -2.79 -2.54 -11.40
CA THR A 178 -2.48 -1.21 -11.91
C THR A 178 -1.50 -1.26 -13.09
N ALA A 179 -1.75 -0.39 -14.07
CA ALA A 179 -0.71 0.10 -14.95
C ALA A 179 0.09 1.17 -14.19
N SER A 180 1.40 1.02 -14.05
CA SER A 180 2.27 1.92 -13.28
C SER A 180 3.30 2.60 -14.18
N ALA A 181 3.60 3.87 -13.91
CA ALA A 181 4.60 4.64 -14.64
C ALA A 181 5.72 5.05 -13.69
N ASN A 182 6.98 4.70 -13.99
CA ASN A 182 8.17 5.10 -13.23
C ASN A 182 8.11 4.81 -11.72
N CYS A 183 7.38 3.77 -11.29
CA CYS A 183 7.38 3.33 -9.91
C CYS A 183 8.65 2.52 -9.61
N PRO A 184 9.52 2.94 -8.68
CA PRO A 184 10.70 2.17 -8.30
C PRO A 184 10.34 0.99 -7.39
N ALA A 185 11.27 0.05 -7.24
CA ALA A 185 11.15 -1.03 -6.27
C ALA A 185 11.13 -0.50 -4.82
N GLY A 186 10.54 -1.27 -3.91
CA GLY A 186 10.55 -0.97 -2.47
C GLY A 186 9.51 0.05 -1.99
N ILE A 187 8.74 0.66 -2.89
CA ILE A 187 7.64 1.56 -2.48
C ILE A 187 6.47 0.78 -1.87
N PRO A 188 5.86 1.24 -0.77
CA PRO A 188 4.71 0.58 -0.14
C PRO A 188 3.36 0.88 -0.86
N PHE A 189 3.40 1.19 -2.16
CA PHE A 189 2.26 1.66 -2.96
C PHE A 189 1.58 0.51 -3.73
N PHE A 190 0.45 0.03 -3.22
CA PHE A 190 -0.30 -1.05 -3.85
C PHE A 190 -1.31 -0.50 -4.87
N PRO A 191 -1.54 -1.20 -6.01
CA PRO A 191 -1.00 -2.53 -6.35
C PRO A 191 0.34 -2.52 -7.11
N ALA A 192 0.99 -1.35 -7.25
CA ALA A 192 2.25 -1.22 -8.01
C ALA A 192 3.48 -1.84 -7.32
N ALA A 193 3.43 -2.04 -6.00
CA ALA A 193 4.56 -2.42 -5.16
C ALA A 193 5.23 -3.72 -5.65
N PHE A 194 6.55 -3.70 -5.76
CA PHE A 194 7.39 -4.87 -6.01
C PHE A 194 8.71 -4.69 -5.26
N HIS A 195 9.44 -5.78 -5.11
CA HIS A 195 10.70 -5.84 -4.37
C HIS A 195 11.90 -6.12 -5.28
N GLU A 196 13.06 -5.57 -4.94
CA GLU A 196 14.34 -5.94 -5.53
C GLU A 196 15.43 -5.96 -4.46
N GLY A 197 16.33 -6.95 -4.52
CA GLY A 197 17.47 -7.06 -3.62
C GLY A 197 17.20 -7.89 -2.36
N ILE A 198 17.94 -7.57 -1.29
CA ILE A 198 17.82 -8.25 0.01
C ILE A 198 16.50 -7.91 0.69
N ASN A 199 16.03 -8.77 1.60
CA ASN A 199 14.77 -8.53 2.32
C ASN A 199 14.78 -7.16 3.00
N SER A 200 13.74 -6.38 2.74
CA SER A 200 13.64 -4.99 3.17
C SER A 200 12.22 -4.64 3.60
N PHE A 201 12.03 -3.44 4.13
CA PHE A 201 10.71 -2.94 4.47
C PHE A 201 10.62 -1.43 4.35
N ALA A 202 9.41 -0.97 4.03
CA ALA A 202 9.04 0.43 3.97
C ALA A 202 7.78 0.70 4.79
N ILE A 203 7.64 1.95 5.23
CA ILE A 203 6.51 2.40 6.04
C ILE A 203 5.64 3.31 5.18
N GLY A 204 4.36 2.97 5.03
CA GLY A 204 3.38 3.87 4.43
C GLY A 204 2.56 4.57 5.50
N LEU A 205 2.40 5.88 5.37
CA LEU A 205 1.62 6.69 6.30
C LEU A 205 0.30 7.15 5.69
N GLU A 206 -0.61 7.56 6.55
CA GLU A 206 -1.79 8.33 6.15
C GLU A 206 -1.64 9.75 6.71
N SER A 207 -1.02 10.63 5.93
CA SER A 207 -0.58 11.95 6.41
C SER A 207 -1.57 13.09 6.11
N ALA A 208 -2.69 12.83 5.43
CA ALA A 208 -3.65 13.87 5.04
C ALA A 208 -4.09 14.76 6.22
N ASN A 209 -4.37 14.17 7.39
CA ASN A 209 -4.75 14.92 8.58
C ASN A 209 -3.59 15.75 9.15
N LEU A 210 -2.35 15.25 9.11
CA LEU A 210 -1.18 16.03 9.51
C LEU A 210 -1.01 17.28 8.64
N ILE A 211 -1.23 17.15 7.33
CA ILE A 211 -1.12 18.27 6.40
C ILE A 211 -2.20 19.31 6.70
N THR A 212 -3.44 18.88 6.93
CA THR A 212 -4.52 19.77 7.37
C THR A 212 -4.16 20.52 8.65
N GLU A 213 -3.66 19.83 9.68
CA GLU A 213 -3.28 20.45 10.95
C GLU A 213 -2.10 21.40 10.83
N ALA A 214 -1.13 21.11 9.95
CA ALA A 214 -0.04 22.04 9.66
C ALA A 214 -0.57 23.35 9.05
N PHE A 215 -1.50 23.27 8.09
CA PHE A 215 -2.08 24.46 7.47
C PHE A 215 -3.04 25.24 8.36
N LYS A 216 -3.56 24.64 9.43
CA LYS A 216 -4.32 25.38 10.46
C LYS A 216 -3.44 26.23 11.36
N GLN A 217 -2.16 25.89 11.52
CA GLN A 217 -1.22 26.59 12.41
C GLN A 217 -0.72 27.92 11.82
N ASP A 218 -0.73 28.04 10.49
CA ASP A 218 -0.17 29.19 9.80
C ASP A 218 -1.02 29.55 8.58
N ASN A 219 -1.62 30.74 8.62
CA ASN A 219 -2.41 31.28 7.52
C ASN A 219 -1.58 32.14 6.57
N ASN A 220 -0.26 32.28 6.78
CA ASN A 220 0.62 33.06 5.92
C ASN A 220 1.19 32.19 4.78
N PRO A 221 0.84 32.46 3.52
CA PRO A 221 1.36 31.70 2.38
C PRO A 221 2.89 31.75 2.26
N ALA A 222 3.54 32.82 2.73
CA ALA A 222 4.99 32.98 2.64
C ALA A 222 5.75 31.99 3.56
N SER A 223 5.16 31.57 4.67
CA SER A 223 5.77 30.65 5.64
C SER A 223 5.17 29.24 5.59
N ALA A 224 4.03 29.03 4.95
CA ALA A 224 3.32 27.75 4.90
C ALA A 224 4.18 26.55 4.48
N ARG A 225 5.08 26.72 3.51
CA ARG A 225 6.02 25.65 3.09
C ARG A 225 6.93 25.22 4.25
N GLN A 226 7.53 26.18 4.95
CA GLN A 226 8.43 25.92 6.07
C GLN A 226 7.66 25.35 7.27
N THR A 227 6.46 25.87 7.54
CA THR A 227 5.57 25.38 8.59
C THR A 227 5.19 23.92 8.34
N LEU A 228 4.73 23.58 7.12
CA LEU A 228 4.43 22.21 6.74
C LEU A 228 5.63 21.29 6.89
N LYS A 229 6.81 21.73 6.41
CA LYS A 229 8.05 20.97 6.54
C LYS A 229 8.32 20.63 8.00
N LEU A 230 8.51 21.65 8.85
CA LEU A 230 8.83 21.47 10.28
C LEU A 230 7.79 20.62 11.01
N PHE A 231 6.51 20.78 10.68
CA PHE A 231 5.45 20.00 11.27
C PHE A 231 5.54 18.52 10.89
N LEU A 232 5.82 18.22 9.61
CA LEU A 232 6.07 16.85 9.18
C LEU A 232 7.34 16.29 9.82
N GLU A 233 8.47 17.02 9.86
CA GLU A 233 9.70 16.49 10.47
C GLU A 233 9.49 16.11 11.94
N LYS A 234 8.81 16.96 12.70
CA LYS A 234 8.47 16.71 14.10
C LYS A 234 7.67 15.42 14.30
N ASN A 235 6.75 15.10 13.37
CA ASN A 235 5.87 13.94 13.49
C ASN A 235 6.46 12.66 12.85
N LEU A 236 7.33 12.81 11.84
CA LEU A 236 7.86 11.69 11.06
C LEU A 236 9.21 11.17 11.57
N LEU A 237 10.04 12.00 12.20
CA LEU A 237 11.30 11.55 12.80
C LEU A 237 11.11 10.40 13.81
N PRO A 238 10.14 10.45 14.74
CA PRO A 238 9.90 9.32 15.65
C PRO A 238 9.52 8.01 14.93
N ILE A 239 8.80 8.08 13.81
CA ILE A 239 8.46 6.90 12.99
C ILE A 239 9.71 6.31 12.35
N GLN A 240 10.59 7.18 11.84
CA GLN A 240 11.86 6.80 11.27
C GLN A 240 12.77 6.13 12.31
N ASP A 241 12.88 6.69 13.51
CA ASP A 241 13.70 6.14 14.59
C ASP A 241 13.25 4.72 14.98
N ILE A 242 11.93 4.48 15.02
CA ILE A 242 11.38 3.13 15.24
C ILE A 242 11.79 2.19 14.11
N ALA A 243 11.67 2.62 12.85
CA ALA A 243 12.07 1.82 11.70
C ALA A 243 13.56 1.49 11.71
N GLU A 244 14.43 2.46 11.99
CA GLU A 244 15.87 2.24 12.09
C GLU A 244 16.22 1.25 13.20
N ASN A 245 15.52 1.31 14.33
CA ASN A 245 15.70 0.34 15.41
C ASN A 245 15.20 -1.07 15.00
N ILE A 246 14.06 -1.18 14.31
CA ILE A 246 13.57 -2.44 13.73
C ILE A 246 14.62 -3.03 12.78
N SER A 247 15.19 -2.22 11.90
CA SER A 247 16.22 -2.63 10.94
C SER A 247 17.45 -3.21 11.66
N LYS A 248 17.96 -2.51 12.67
CA LYS A 248 19.11 -2.97 13.47
C LYS A 248 18.84 -4.25 14.26
N THR A 249 17.64 -4.40 14.80
CA THR A 249 17.31 -5.52 15.71
C THR A 249 16.82 -6.77 15.00
N LEU A 250 16.11 -6.62 13.89
CA LEU A 250 15.53 -7.73 13.13
C LEU A 250 16.34 -8.12 11.90
N ASN A 251 17.37 -7.35 11.54
CA ASN A 251 18.24 -7.58 10.38
C ASN A 251 17.47 -7.56 9.03
N TRP A 252 16.61 -6.54 8.87
CA TRP A 252 15.92 -6.24 7.61
C TRP A 252 16.33 -4.83 7.16
N GLN A 253 16.53 -4.65 5.86
CA GLN A 253 16.87 -3.32 5.32
C GLN A 253 15.67 -2.37 5.44
N TYR A 254 15.88 -1.19 5.98
CA TYR A 254 14.86 -0.14 5.99
C TYR A 254 14.99 0.75 4.74
N ASP A 255 13.96 0.76 3.91
CA ASP A 255 13.95 1.50 2.65
C ASP A 255 13.43 2.94 2.81
N GLY A 256 12.69 3.21 3.88
CA GLY A 256 12.24 4.55 4.25
C GLY A 256 10.74 4.67 4.54
N ILE A 257 10.27 5.92 4.54
CA ILE A 257 8.87 6.28 4.71
C ILE A 257 8.29 6.77 3.36
N ASP A 258 7.06 6.38 3.08
CA ASP A 258 6.16 7.05 2.15
C ASP A 258 5.20 7.91 2.97
N ALA A 259 5.45 9.22 2.94
CA ALA A 259 4.67 10.22 3.66
C ALA A 259 3.47 10.74 2.83
N SER A 260 3.13 10.10 1.71
CA SER A 260 2.00 10.53 0.88
C SER A 260 0.69 10.61 1.70
N PRO A 261 -0.23 11.52 1.34
CA PRO A 261 -1.43 11.76 2.14
C PRO A 261 -2.35 10.54 2.28
N ALA A 262 -2.40 9.70 1.23
CA ALA A 262 -3.12 8.43 1.11
C ALA A 262 -4.36 8.30 2.03
N PRO A 263 -5.37 9.19 1.90
CA PRO A 263 -6.44 9.32 2.88
C PRO A 263 -7.27 8.03 3.04
N GLY A 264 -7.68 7.73 4.27
CA GLY A 264 -8.78 6.81 4.56
C GLY A 264 -10.14 7.51 4.43
N LEU A 265 -11.20 6.86 4.89
CA LEU A 265 -12.56 7.44 4.84
C LEU A 265 -12.76 8.60 5.83
N ASP A 266 -11.93 8.68 6.86
CA ASP A 266 -11.90 9.65 7.96
C ASP A 266 -10.80 10.71 7.79
N ALA A 267 -10.16 10.77 6.63
CA ALA A 267 -9.16 11.78 6.29
C ALA A 267 -9.41 12.35 4.88
N SER A 268 -9.01 13.59 4.62
CA SER A 268 -9.23 14.21 3.31
C SER A 268 -8.07 15.11 2.90
N ILE A 269 -7.40 14.75 1.80
CA ILE A 269 -6.43 15.63 1.14
C ILE A 269 -7.12 16.84 0.51
N GLY A 270 -8.37 16.70 0.07
CA GLY A 270 -9.19 17.82 -0.41
C GLY A 270 -9.38 18.86 0.68
N GLN A 271 -9.72 18.42 1.89
CA GLN A 271 -9.85 19.32 3.05
C GLN A 271 -8.54 20.03 3.38
N ALA A 272 -7.39 19.35 3.30
CA ALA A 272 -6.09 19.99 3.51
C ALA A 272 -5.84 21.11 2.48
N ILE A 273 -6.15 20.84 1.20
CA ILE A 273 -6.01 21.80 0.11
C ILE A 273 -6.93 23.01 0.31
N GLU A 274 -8.19 22.78 0.68
CA GLU A 274 -9.16 23.84 0.95
C GLU A 274 -8.78 24.65 2.20
N THR A 275 -8.22 24.00 3.22
CA THR A 275 -7.73 24.64 4.45
C THR A 275 -6.61 25.64 4.16
N TYR A 276 -5.68 25.29 3.29
CA TYR A 276 -4.59 26.19 2.88
C TYR A 276 -5.09 27.28 1.92
N SER A 277 -5.74 26.87 0.83
CA SER A 277 -6.08 27.78 -0.27
C SER A 277 -7.27 28.69 0.03
N LYS A 278 -8.09 28.35 1.03
CA LYS A 278 -9.38 28.99 1.34
C LYS A 278 -10.34 29.01 0.14
N GLN A 279 -10.17 28.08 -0.79
CA GLN A 279 -10.98 27.90 -1.99
C GLN A 279 -11.38 26.43 -2.12
N PRO A 280 -12.51 26.11 -2.78
CA PRO A 280 -12.92 24.72 -3.00
C PRO A 280 -11.87 23.92 -3.79
N PHE A 281 -11.75 22.62 -3.50
CA PHE A 281 -10.93 21.71 -4.28
C PHE A 281 -11.42 21.70 -5.75
N GLY A 282 -10.47 21.72 -6.69
CA GLY A 282 -10.74 21.85 -8.12
C GLY A 282 -10.70 23.31 -8.64
N SER A 283 -10.65 24.30 -7.75
CA SER A 283 -10.38 25.69 -8.14
C SER A 283 -8.93 25.88 -8.65
N PRO A 284 -8.60 26.99 -9.35
CA PRO A 284 -7.26 27.23 -9.89
C PRO A 284 -6.10 27.16 -8.88
N SER A 285 -6.36 27.38 -7.58
CA SER A 285 -5.36 27.28 -6.51
C SER A 285 -4.99 25.84 -6.13
N THR A 286 -5.79 24.85 -6.56
CA THR A 286 -5.60 23.43 -6.24
C THR A 286 -4.23 22.95 -6.69
N LEU A 287 -3.85 23.23 -7.94
CA LEU A 287 -2.58 22.76 -8.49
C LEU A 287 -1.37 23.35 -7.75
N SER A 288 -1.39 24.66 -7.46
CA SER A 288 -0.33 25.32 -6.69
C SER A 288 -0.21 24.76 -5.27
N THR A 289 -1.34 24.42 -4.65
CA THR A 289 -1.36 23.81 -3.31
C THR A 289 -0.80 22.38 -3.35
N CYS A 290 -1.22 21.56 -4.32
CA CYS A 290 -0.67 20.23 -4.54
C CYS A 290 0.84 20.27 -4.79
N ALA A 291 1.33 21.24 -5.56
CA ALA A 291 2.76 21.43 -5.81
C ALA A 291 3.53 21.74 -4.52
N LEU A 292 3.02 22.66 -3.68
CA LEU A 292 3.63 22.97 -2.38
C LEU A 292 3.70 21.74 -1.48
N ILE A 293 2.59 21.00 -1.34
CA ILE A 293 2.54 19.77 -0.52
C ILE A 293 3.55 18.76 -1.06
N THR A 294 3.53 18.50 -2.37
CA THR A 294 4.39 17.50 -3.02
C THR A 294 5.87 17.84 -2.84
N ASP A 295 6.25 19.12 -3.01
CA ASP A 295 7.63 19.57 -2.82
C ASP A 295 8.15 19.30 -1.41
N VAL A 296 7.31 19.50 -0.38
CA VAL A 296 7.68 19.22 1.00
C VAL A 296 7.76 17.71 1.26
N LEU A 297 6.80 16.94 0.73
CA LEU A 297 6.77 15.48 0.91
C LEU A 297 7.97 14.78 0.27
N LYS A 298 8.51 15.29 -0.85
CA LYS A 298 9.69 14.72 -1.52
C LYS A 298 10.91 14.60 -0.60
N ILE A 299 11.02 15.43 0.44
CA ILE A 299 12.11 15.37 1.43
C ILE A 299 12.05 14.06 2.24
N TRP A 300 10.85 13.50 2.40
CA TRP A 300 10.55 12.34 3.25
C TRP A 300 10.43 11.04 2.47
N ILE A 301 10.52 11.07 1.13
CA ILE A 301 10.44 9.89 0.29
C ILE A 301 11.71 9.05 0.48
N LEU A 302 11.50 7.76 0.78
CA LEU A 302 12.44 6.63 0.80
C LEU A 302 13.95 6.96 0.63
N LYS A 303 14.75 6.55 1.63
CA LYS A 303 16.20 6.79 1.69
C LYS A 303 16.99 6.23 0.49
N ASN A 304 16.42 5.27 -0.24
CA ASN A 304 17.03 4.62 -1.40
C ASN A 304 16.32 4.89 -2.73
N VAL A 305 15.22 5.65 -2.74
CA VAL A 305 14.70 6.20 -4.01
C VAL A 305 15.47 7.49 -4.23
N VAL A 306 16.63 7.36 -4.87
CA VAL A 306 17.29 8.50 -5.51
C VAL A 306 16.20 9.28 -6.19
N THR A 307 15.97 10.50 -5.70
CA THR A 307 15.07 11.49 -6.28
C THR A 307 15.47 11.70 -7.73
N GLN A 308 14.93 10.88 -8.62
CA GLN A 308 14.77 11.16 -10.03
C GLN A 308 13.35 11.66 -10.21
N VAL A 309 13.08 12.83 -9.63
CA VAL A 309 11.93 13.65 -9.99
C VAL A 309 12.44 14.86 -10.74
#